data_AF-A0AAV2D6U7-F1
#
_entry.id   AF-A0AAV2D6U7-F1
#
_cell.length_a   1.000
_cell.length_b   1.000
_cell.length_c   1.000
_cell.angle_alpha   90.00
_cell.angle_beta   90.00
_cell.angle_gamma   90.00
#
_symmetry.space_group_name_H-M   'P 1'
#
loop_
_entity.id
_entity.type
_entity.pdbx_description
1 polymer ?
#
loop_
_entity_poly.entity_id
_entity_poly.type
_entity_poly.pdbx_seq_one_letter_code
_entity_poly.pdbx_strand_id
1 'polypeptide(L)'
;MGYCYFSAAATYYDPELSDARISWAKHSLLTSLIDDFYDIFGTAEEHLNLLELFERWDVNGPRAEFCTEEVKTFYWALHSAICETVENAFA
;
A
#
# COMPACT_ATOMS: atom_id res chain seq x y z
N MET A 1 8.41 7.84 -7.68
CA MET A 1 7.33 8.85 -7.48
C MET A 1 7.00 9.66 -8.73
N GLY A 2 7.99 10.16 -9.49
CA GLY A 2 7.74 10.96 -10.70
C GLY A 2 6.86 10.28 -11.76
N TYR A 3 7.12 9.01 -12.08
CA TYR A 3 6.29 8.25 -13.04
C TYR A 3 4.84 8.06 -12.54
N CYS A 4 4.66 7.64 -11.29
CA CYS A 4 3.33 7.43 -10.70
C CYS A 4 2.48 8.71 -10.72
N TYR A 5 3.08 9.85 -10.35
CA TYR A 5 2.39 11.14 -10.38
C TYR A 5 2.13 11.63 -11.80
N PHE A 6 3.08 11.43 -12.73
CA PHE A 6 2.87 11.75 -14.14
C PHE A 6 1.69 10.97 -14.73
N SER A 7 1.63 9.66 -14.48
CA SER A 7 0.51 8.80 -14.90
C SER A 7 -0.82 9.26 -14.27
N ALA A 8 -0.80 9.62 -12.98
CA ALA A 8 -1.96 10.20 -12.29
C ALA A 8 -2.45 11.48 -12.96
N ALA A 9 -1.54 12.41 -13.25
CA ALA A 9 -1.84 13.70 -13.85
C ALA A 9 -2.33 13.58 -15.30
N ALA A 10 -1.80 12.61 -16.05
CA ALA A 10 -2.28 12.28 -17.38
C ALA A 10 -3.71 11.69 -17.36
N THR A 11 -4.06 10.96 -16.30
CA THR A 11 -5.38 10.31 -16.13
C THR A 11 -6.43 11.28 -15.59
N TYR A 12 -6.08 12.06 -14.56
CA TYR A 12 -6.96 13.01 -13.87
C TYR A 12 -6.46 14.44 -14.10
N TYR A 13 -6.71 15.00 -15.27
CA TYR A 13 -6.17 16.31 -15.66
C TYR A 13 -6.88 17.51 -15.01
N ASP A 14 -8.11 17.34 -14.53
CA ASP A 14 -8.90 18.43 -13.94
C ASP A 14 -8.25 18.92 -12.62
N PRO A 15 -7.95 20.22 -12.46
CA PRO A 15 -7.37 20.76 -11.23
C PRO A 15 -8.08 20.33 -9.95
N GLU A 16 -9.41 20.21 -9.97
CA GLU A 16 -10.25 19.84 -8.81
C GLU A 16 -9.99 18.41 -8.32
N LEU A 17 -9.41 17.54 -9.17
CA LEU A 17 -9.08 16.15 -8.85
C LEU A 17 -7.69 15.96 -8.22
N SER A 18 -7.22 16.95 -7.45
CA SER A 18 -5.89 16.91 -6.81
C SER A 18 -5.73 15.72 -5.87
N ASP A 19 -6.73 15.47 -5.02
CA ASP A 19 -6.66 14.38 -4.05
C ASP A 19 -6.67 13.01 -4.72
N ALA A 20 -7.44 12.87 -5.81
CA ALA A 20 -7.44 11.66 -6.63
C ALA A 20 -6.06 11.41 -7.27
N ARG A 21 -5.38 12.45 -7.76
CA ARG A 21 -4.00 12.31 -8.29
C ARG A 21 -3.01 11.89 -7.22
N ILE A 22 -3.07 12.51 -6.04
CA ILE A 22 -2.18 12.18 -4.92
C ILE A 22 -2.42 10.75 -4.46
N SER A 23 -3.68 10.37 -4.27
CA SER A 23 -4.06 9.00 -3.91
C SER A 23 -3.58 8.00 -4.96
N TRP A 24 -3.85 8.23 -6.26
CA TRP A 24 -3.37 7.37 -7.34
C TRP A 24 -1.86 7.19 -7.34
N ALA A 25 -1.11 8.29 -7.20
CA ALA A 25 0.35 8.23 -7.22
C ALA A 25 0.92 7.44 -6.04
N LYS A 26 0.35 7.64 -4.83
CA LYS A 26 0.72 6.88 -3.62
C LYS A 26 0.43 5.39 -3.79
N HIS A 27 -0.78 5.02 -4.20
CA HIS A 27 -1.18 3.61 -4.36
C HIS A 27 -0.41 2.92 -5.48
N SER A 28 -0.14 3.62 -6.58
CA SER A 28 0.66 3.09 -7.68
C SER A 28 2.09 2.74 -7.23
N LEU A 29 2.70 3.58 -6.40
CA LEU A 29 4.03 3.30 -5.85
C LEU A 29 4.00 2.09 -4.90
N LEU A 30 3.02 2.05 -3.99
CA LEU A 30 2.91 0.93 -3.04
C LEU A 30 2.64 -0.39 -3.79
N THR A 31 1.81 -0.35 -4.84
CA THR A 31 1.55 -1.52 -5.68
C THR A 31 2.83 -2.03 -6.32
N SER A 32 3.66 -1.17 -6.91
CA SER A 32 4.93 -1.62 -7.50
C SER A 32 5.90 -2.19 -6.46
N LEU A 33 5.92 -1.62 -5.25
CA LEU A 33 6.80 -2.13 -4.18
C LEU A 33 6.36 -3.51 -3.69
N ILE A 34 5.06 -3.77 -3.62
CA ILE A 34 4.52 -5.09 -3.28
C ILE A 34 4.77 -6.08 -4.40
N ASP A 35 4.55 -5.68 -5.65
CA ASP A 35 4.81 -6.52 -6.83
C ASP A 35 6.26 -7.04 -6.81
N ASP A 36 7.23 -6.15 -6.65
CA ASP A 36 8.64 -6.51 -6.49
C ASP A 36 8.90 -7.41 -5.25
N PHE A 37 8.17 -7.18 -4.15
CA PHE A 37 8.27 -8.01 -2.96
C PHE A 37 7.76 -9.43 -3.20
N TYR A 38 6.69 -9.62 -3.96
CA TYR A 38 6.16 -10.94 -4.29
C TYR A 38 6.98 -11.66 -5.37
N ASP A 39 7.52 -10.93 -6.34
CA ASP A 39 8.21 -11.54 -7.49
C ASP A 39 9.72 -11.72 -7.30
N ILE A 40 10.38 -10.88 -6.49
CA ILE A 40 11.85 -10.79 -6.45
C ILE A 40 12.40 -10.94 -5.03
N PHE A 41 11.86 -10.18 -4.06
CA PHE A 41 12.56 -9.98 -2.78
C PHE A 41 12.08 -10.85 -1.62
N GLY A 42 10.79 -11.17 -1.56
CA GLY A 42 10.19 -11.85 -0.42
C GLY A 42 10.25 -13.37 -0.51
N THR A 43 10.32 -14.00 0.64
CA THR A 43 10.17 -15.46 0.76
C THR A 43 8.70 -15.86 0.82
N ALA A 44 8.38 -17.11 0.46
CA ALA A 44 7.02 -17.63 0.54
C ALA A 44 6.42 -17.53 1.96
N GLU A 45 7.24 -17.64 3.01
CA GLU A 45 6.78 -17.46 4.39
C GLU A 45 6.39 -16.00 4.66
N GLU A 46 7.20 -15.05 4.22
CA GLU A 46 6.91 -13.62 4.39
C GLU A 46 5.68 -13.19 3.60
N HIS A 47 5.48 -13.74 2.40
CA HIS A 47 4.27 -13.55 1.60
C HIS A 47 3.02 -14.02 2.36
N LEU A 48 3.06 -15.24 2.92
CA LEU A 48 1.95 -15.78 3.71
C LEU A 48 1.71 -14.96 4.98
N ASN A 49 2.76 -14.49 5.64
CA ASN A 49 2.65 -13.62 6.81
C ASN A 49 1.97 -12.29 6.46
N LEU A 50 2.38 -11.65 5.36
CA LEU A 50 1.77 -10.41 4.89
C LEU A 50 0.29 -10.62 4.52
N LEU A 51 -0.03 -11.73 3.84
CA LEU A 51 -1.41 -12.10 3.51
C LEU A 51 -2.26 -12.27 4.78
N GLU A 52 -1.77 -13.01 5.78
CA GLU A 52 -2.51 -13.24 7.02
C GLU A 52 -2.75 -11.93 7.80
N LEU A 53 -1.77 -11.01 7.83
CA LEU A 53 -1.96 -9.69 8.44
C LEU A 53 -3.10 -8.92 7.77
N PHE A 54 -3.20 -8.97 6.43
CA PHE A 54 -4.30 -8.34 5.70
C PHE A 54 -5.65 -9.03 5.87
N GLU A 55 -5.69 -10.37 5.90
CA GLU A 55 -6.92 -11.12 6.15
C GLU A 55 -7.52 -10.80 7.52
N ARG A 56 -6.65 -10.61 8.53
CA ARG A 56 -7.06 -10.22 9.89
C ARG A 56 -7.28 -8.72 10.03
N TRP A 57 -6.68 -7.93 9.15
CA TRP A 57 -6.60 -6.47 9.26
C TRP A 57 -6.04 -6.02 10.63
N ASP A 58 -5.05 -6.77 11.16
CA ASP A 58 -4.49 -6.55 12.50
C ASP A 58 -2.98 -6.87 12.56
N VAL A 59 -2.18 -5.85 12.85
CA VAL A 59 -0.72 -5.92 13.03
C VAL A 59 -0.27 -5.96 14.49
N ASN A 60 -1.20 -5.92 15.44
CA ASN A 60 -0.89 -6.10 16.87
C ASN A 60 -1.36 -7.46 17.38
N GLY A 61 -1.97 -8.27 16.51
CA GLY A 61 -2.37 -9.62 16.83
C GLY A 61 -1.17 -10.55 17.08
N PRO A 62 -1.39 -11.73 17.69
CA PRO A 62 -0.31 -12.67 18.03
C PRO A 62 0.58 -13.06 16.85
N ARG A 63 0.06 -12.98 15.61
CA ARG A 63 0.81 -13.30 14.40
C ARG A 63 1.90 -12.28 14.07
N ALA A 64 1.69 -11.01 14.41
CA ALA A 64 2.63 -9.95 14.09
C ALA A 64 3.97 -10.10 14.84
N GLU A 65 3.97 -10.75 16.00
CA GLU A 65 5.20 -11.07 16.74
C GLU A 65 6.14 -11.99 15.94
N PHE A 66 5.61 -12.77 15.00
CA PHE A 66 6.36 -13.69 14.14
C PHE A 66 6.70 -13.09 12.76
N CYS A 67 6.28 -11.86 12.48
CA CYS A 67 6.55 -11.19 11.20
C CYS A 67 7.89 -10.45 11.23
N THR A 68 8.57 -10.41 10.09
CA THR A 68 9.76 -9.57 9.88
C THR A 68 9.39 -8.09 9.90
N GLU A 69 10.35 -7.21 10.16
CA GLU A 69 10.12 -5.76 10.18
C GLU A 69 9.76 -5.25 8.78
N GLU A 70 10.29 -5.86 7.74
CA GLU A 70 9.95 -5.61 6.34
C GLU A 70 8.46 -5.90 6.09
N VAL A 71 7.96 -7.08 6.47
CA VAL A 71 6.54 -7.45 6.33
C VAL A 71 5.63 -6.48 7.10
N LYS A 72 6.00 -6.13 8.34
CA LYS A 72 5.24 -5.14 9.13
C LYS A 72 5.22 -3.78 8.46
N THR A 73 6.35 -3.36 7.88
CA THR A 73 6.48 -2.08 7.16
C THR A 73 5.57 -2.05 5.93
N PHE A 74 5.58 -3.12 5.12
CA PHE A 74 4.68 -3.24 3.98
C PHE A 74 3.21 -3.16 4.40
N TYR A 75 2.83 -3.94 5.41
CA TYR A 75 1.48 -3.91 5.96
C TYR A 75 1.10 -2.49 6.39
N TRP A 76 1.92 -1.84 7.22
CA TRP A 76 1.63 -0.51 7.75
C TRP A 76 1.47 0.54 6.65
N ALA A 77 2.37 0.54 5.65
CA ALA A 77 2.32 1.50 4.56
C ALA A 77 1.02 1.38 3.75
N LEU A 78 0.61 0.16 3.44
CA LEU A 78 -0.61 -0.15 2.71
C LEU A 78 -1.87 0.11 3.51
N HIS A 79 -1.95 -0.45 4.71
CA HIS A 79 -3.08 -0.26 5.62
C HIS A 79 -3.34 1.23 5.84
N SER A 80 -2.29 2.01 6.12
CA SER A 80 -2.41 3.46 6.32
C SER A 80 -2.89 4.17 5.05
N ALA A 81 -2.36 3.82 3.87
CA ALA A 81 -2.78 4.43 2.62
C ALA A 81 -4.25 4.12 2.27
N ILE A 82 -4.71 2.89 2.56
CA ILE A 82 -6.11 2.48 2.39
C ILE A 82 -7.01 3.26 3.35
N CYS A 83 -6.66 3.32 4.64
CA CYS A 83 -7.43 4.08 5.63
C CYS A 83 -7.49 5.57 5.28
N GLU A 84 -6.36 6.19 4.93
CA GLU A 84 -6.29 7.60 4.48
C GLU A 84 -7.23 7.83 3.28
N THR A 85 -7.27 6.90 2.33
CA THR A 85 -8.15 7.00 1.15
C THR A 85 -9.62 6.91 1.53
N VAL A 86 -9.98 6.00 2.43
CA VAL A 86 -11.36 5.88 2.94
C VAL A 86 -11.77 7.14 3.68
N GLU A 87 -10.91 7.66 4.57
CA GLU A 87 -11.17 8.90 5.32
C GLU A 87 -11.41 10.08 4.38
N ASN A 88 -10.56 10.26 3.37
CA ASN A 88 -10.68 11.35 2.40
C ASN A 88 -11.88 11.19 1.46
N ALA A 89 -12.35 9.96 1.20
CA ALA A 89 -13.50 9.72 0.33
C ALA A 89 -14.84 10.12 0.97
N PHE A 90 -14.89 10.23 2.30
CA PHE A 90 -16.09 10.56 3.06
C PHE A 90 -15.99 11.88 3.86
N ALA A 91 -14.88 12.61 3.71
CA ALA A 91 -14.69 13.95 4.26
C ALA A 91 -15.43 15.01 3.42
#